data_AF-A0A0F2L343-F1
#
_entry.id   AF-A0A0F2L343-F1
#
_cell.length_a   1.000
_cell.length_b   1.000
_cell.length_c   1.000
_cell.angle_alpha   90.00
_cell.angle_beta   90.00
_cell.angle_gamma   90.00
#
_symmetry.space_group_name_H-M   'P 1'
#
loop_
_entity.id
_entity.type
_entity.pdbx_description
1 polymer ?
#
loop_
_entity_poly.entity_id
_entity_poly.type
_entity_poly.pdbx_seq_one_letter_code
_entity_poly.pdbx_strand_id
1 'polypeptide(L)' 'MPPNPTGPTNEELRMLIRFLRRAANEYKAGIWDYVADLLERPTRRRVEVNIGRINRLVSDGDVVV' A
#
# COMPACT_ATOMS: atom_id res chain seq x y z
N MET A 1 27.44 7.11 4.39
CA MET A 1 26.36 6.35 3.71
C MET A 1 25.07 6.68 4.45
N PRO A 2 23.98 7.10 3.78
CA PRO A 2 22.71 7.29 4.47
C PRO A 2 22.23 5.94 5.07
N PRO A 3 21.53 5.94 6.21
CA PRO A 3 21.03 4.71 6.81
C PRO A 3 20.03 4.02 5.87
N ASN A 4 20.11 2.69 5.78
CA ASN A 4 19.11 1.90 5.07
C ASN A 4 17.73 2.08 5.72
N PRO A 5 16.64 2.19 4.94
CA PRO A 5 15.29 2.26 5.51
C PRO A 5 15.03 1.03 6.38
N THR A 6 14.66 1.25 7.65
CA THR A 6 14.42 0.17 8.63
C THR A 6 13.06 -0.51 8.46
N GLY A 7 12.29 -0.10 7.45
CA GLY A 7 10.89 -0.48 7.30
C GLY A 7 10.00 0.10 8.42
N PRO A 8 8.71 -0.26 8.45
CA PRO A 8 7.80 0.21 9.48
C PRO A 8 8.11 -0.46 10.84
N THR A 9 8.09 0.32 11.92
CA THR A 9 8.21 -0.20 13.30
C THR A 9 6.94 -0.92 13.77
N ASN A 10 5.78 -0.56 13.21
CA ASN A 10 4.48 -1.16 13.51
C ASN A 10 4.41 -2.62 13.01
N GLU A 11 4.13 -3.55 13.92
CA GLU A 11 4.07 -4.98 13.63
C GLU A 11 2.90 -5.37 12.72
N GLU A 12 1.69 -4.86 12.98
CA GLU A 12 0.51 -5.08 12.15
C GLU A 12 0.77 -4.69 10.70
N LEU A 13 1.42 -3.55 10.48
CA LEU A 13 1.76 -3.11 9.13
C LEU A 13 2.77 -4.05 8.44
N ARG A 14 3.75 -4.57 9.18
CA ARG A 14 4.68 -5.58 8.65
C ARG A 14 3.97 -6.89 8.31
N MET A 15 2.99 -7.30 9.13
CA MET A 15 2.18 -8.50 8.87
C MET A 15 1.30 -8.30 7.64
N LEU A 16 0.66 -7.15 7.50
CA LEU A 16 -0.14 -6.80 6.33
C LEU A 16 0.68 -6.82 5.04
N ILE A 17 1.86 -6.21 5.03
CA ILE A 17 2.78 -6.22 3.88
C ILE A 17 3.12 -7.66 3.48
N ARG A 18 3.47 -8.52 4.44
CA ARG A 18 3.76 -9.94 4.17
C ARG A 18 2.56 -10.69 3.62
N PHE A 19 1.37 -10.43 4.16
CA PHE A 19 0.12 -11.01 3.68
C PHE A 19 -0.17 -10.60 2.23
N LEU A 20 -0.03 -9.32 1.89
CA LEU A 20 -0.25 -8.81 0.54
C LEU A 20 0.72 -9.44 -0.48
N ARG A 21 2.01 -9.54 -0.14
CA ARG A 21 3.00 -10.21 -1.01
C ARG A 21 2.66 -11.69 -1.22
N ARG A 22 2.16 -12.38 -0.19
CA ARG A 22 1.68 -13.75 -0.34
C ARG A 22 0.47 -13.82 -1.27
N ALA A 23 -0.52 -12.95 -1.07
CA ALA A 23 -1.72 -12.89 -1.91
C ALA A 23 -1.38 -12.58 -3.38
N ALA A 24 -0.40 -11.72 -3.63
CA ALA A 24 0.09 -11.42 -4.98
C ALA A 24 0.54 -12.69 -5.71
N ASN A 25 1.34 -13.52 -5.03
CA ASN A 25 1.87 -14.77 -5.58
C ASN A 25 0.79 -15.86 -5.69
N GLU A 26 0.00 -16.05 -4.64
CA GLU A 26 -1.03 -17.10 -4.55
C GLU A 26 -2.11 -16.92 -5.63
N TYR A 27 -2.55 -15.68 -5.83
CA TYR A 27 -3.60 -15.35 -6.79
C TYR A 27 -3.09 -14.78 -8.12
N LYS A 28 -1.76 -14.72 -8.32
CA LYS A 28 -1.11 -14.10 -9.48
C LYS A 28 -1.62 -12.67 -9.78
N ALA A 29 -1.83 -11.91 -8.71
CA ALA A 29 -2.44 -10.58 -8.75
C ALA A 29 -1.41 -9.51 -8.34
N GLY A 30 -0.70 -8.97 -9.33
CA GLY A 30 0.39 -7.99 -9.10
C GLY A 30 -0.02 -6.68 -8.42
N ILE A 31 -1.33 -6.39 -8.35
CA ILE A 31 -1.85 -5.25 -7.58
C ILE A 31 -1.45 -5.32 -6.11
N TRP A 32 -1.41 -6.52 -5.51
CA TRP A 32 -1.09 -6.66 -4.09
C TRP A 32 0.38 -6.39 -3.78
N ASP A 33 1.29 -6.75 -4.70
CA ASP A 33 2.69 -6.36 -4.60
C ASP A 33 2.85 -4.83 -4.69
N TYR A 34 2.11 -4.20 -5.60
CA TYR A 34 2.14 -2.74 -5.72
C TYR A 34 1.64 -2.04 -4.45
N VAL A 35 0.54 -2.50 -3.86
CA VAL A 35 0.05 -1.94 -2.58
C VAL A 35 1.06 -2.15 -1.46
N ALA A 36 1.68 -3.33 -1.37
CA ALA A 36 2.72 -3.62 -0.39
C ALA A 36 3.91 -2.64 -0.51
N ASP A 37 4.36 -2.38 -1.74
CA ASP A 37 5.45 -1.43 -2.01
C ASP A 37 5.08 0.00 -1.61
N LEU A 38 3.82 0.42 -1.80
CA LEU A 38 3.35 1.73 -1.34
C LEU A 38 3.36 1.86 0.19
N LEU A 39 2.98 0.80 0.90
CA LEU A 39 2.94 0.75 2.36
C LEU A 39 4.34 0.70 2.99
N GLU A 40 5.31 0.08 2.32
CA GLU A 40 6.71 0.03 2.74
C GLU A 40 7.42 1.39 2.66
N ARG A 41 6.88 2.34 1.90
CA ARG A 41 7.48 3.69 1.80
C ARG A 41 7.58 4.37 3.17
N PRO A 42 8.63 5.19 3.39
CA PRO A 42 8.74 6.02 4.58
C PRO A 42 7.47 6.85 4.77
N THR A 43 7.02 7.04 6.01
CA THR A 43 5.72 7.67 6.33
C THR A 43 5.48 8.97 5.55
N ARG A 44 6.48 9.86 5.48
CA ARG A 44 6.43 11.14 4.75
C ARG A 44 6.27 11.04 3.21
N ARG A 45 6.39 9.83 2.66
CA ARG A 45 6.26 9.54 1.21
C ARG A 45 5.11 8.59 0.92
N ARG A 46 4.33 8.20 1.94
CA ARG A 46 3.14 7.39 1.74
C ARG A 46 2.09 8.20 1.00
N VAL A 47 1.20 7.49 0.32
CA VAL A 47 0.15 8.11 -0.48
C VAL A 47 -0.89 8.72 0.46
N GLU A 48 -1.22 9.99 0.25
CA GLU A 48 -2.29 10.71 0.91
C GLU A 48 -3.28 11.17 -0.15
N VAL A 49 -4.57 10.88 0.04
CA VAL A 49 -5.62 11.21 -0.93
C VAL A 49 -6.73 11.98 -0.22
N ASN A 50 -7.07 13.15 -0.78
CA ASN A 50 -8.18 13.96 -0.29
C ASN A 50 -9.52 13.42 -0.79
N ILE A 51 -10.57 13.55 0.03
CA ILE A 51 -11.94 13.11 -0.31
C ILE A 51 -12.44 13.77 -1.60
N GLY A 52 -12.17 15.07 -1.78
CA GLY A 52 -12.55 15.77 -3.01
C GLY A 52 -11.87 15.22 -4.28
N ARG A 53 -10.73 14.53 -4.17
CA ARG A 53 -10.11 13.83 -5.30
C ARG A 53 -10.86 12.55 -5.64
N ILE A 54 -11.32 11.81 -4.63
CA ILE A 54 -12.12 10.59 -4.80
C ILE A 54 -13.44 10.94 -5.51
N ASN A 55 -14.18 11.93 -4.99
CA ASN A 55 -15.46 12.37 -5.56
C ASN A 55 -15.37 12.81 -7.03
N ARG A 56 -14.19 13.22 -7.51
CA ARG A 56 -13.98 13.64 -8.91
C ARG A 56 -13.58 12.51 -9.85
N LEU A 57 -13.05 11.41 -9.32
CA LEU A 57 -12.43 10.34 -10.12
C LEU A 57 -13.20 9.03 -10.09
N VAL A 58 -14.15 8.87 -9.16
CA VAL A 58 -14.78 7.60 -8.82
C VAL A 58 -16.29 7.73 -8.95
N SER A 59 -16.96 6.69 -9.43
CA SER A 59 -18.41 6.60 -9.55
C SER A 59 -19.00 5.66 -8.49
N ASP A 60 -20.31 5.76 -8.28
CA ASP A 60 -21.03 4.86 -7.37
C ASP A 60 -20.86 3.40 -7.80
N GLY A 61 -20.44 2.56 -6.85
CA GLY A 61 -20.19 1.13 -7.08
C GLY A 61 -18.75 0.77 -7.43
N ASP A 62 -17.87 1.76 -7.65
CA ASP A 62 -16.45 1.49 -7.88
C ASP A 62 -15.74 1.03 -6.60
N VAL A 63 -14.76 0.12 -6.77
CA VAL A 63 -13.86 -0.32 -5.70
C VAL A 63 -12.52 0.37 -5.87
N VAL A 64 -12.13 1.16 -4.87
CA VAL A 64 -10.87 1.89 -4.83
C VAL A 64 -9.94 1.20 -3.83
N VAL A 65 -8.71 0.93 -4.26
CA VAL A 65 -7.65 0.28 -3.47
C VAL A 65 -6.40 1.15 -3.50
#